data_AF-A0A926VPL8-F1
#
_entry.id   AF-A0A926VPL8-F1
#
_cell.length_a   1.000
_cell.length_b   1.000
_cell.length_c   1.000
_cell.angle_alpha   90.00
_cell.angle_beta   90.00
_cell.angle_gamma   90.00
#
_symmetry.space_group_name_H-M   'P 1'
#
loop_
_entity.id
_entity.type
_entity.pdbx_description
1 polymer ?
#
loop_
_entity_poly.entity_id
_entity_poly.type
_entity_poly.pdbx_seq_one_letter_code
_entity_poly.pdbx_strand_id
1 'polypeptide(L)'
;MKLHILSDLHIEFEQFTPLVTNADVIILAGDIHVGKKGVDWAKHYFPDLPVIYVLGNHEYYGKAFPKHIDDLKRSAEGTNIHILENDSLIINDIKFLGCTLWTDFSLFGDPKIAGYEATRIMTDYRKIRVSPDYRKLRSIDTAIIHNKSLRWLGEELLNNQNNKIVVITHHAPSKRSLAVCDRDDILSAAYASNLDKFVEESSISLWIHGHIHCQHDYLLGSTRVICNPRGYPDERNKNFIPDLEIEF
;
A
#
# COMPACT_ATOMS: atom_id res chain seq x y z
N MET A 1 5.21 9.77 -18.40
CA MET A 1 4.00 8.97 -18.11
C MET A 1 3.22 9.67 -17.01
N LYS A 2 1.90 9.74 -17.10
CA LYS A 2 1.03 10.31 -16.07
C LYS A 2 0.40 9.20 -15.23
N LEU A 3 0.57 9.30 -13.91
CA LEU A 3 0.04 8.35 -12.93
C LEU A 3 -1.13 9.00 -12.18
N HIS A 4 -2.31 8.40 -12.22
CA HIS A 4 -3.42 8.81 -11.35
C HIS A 4 -3.42 7.97 -10.07
N ILE A 5 -3.29 8.61 -8.91
CA ILE A 5 -3.05 7.92 -7.63
C ILE A 5 -4.27 8.01 -6.72
N LEU A 6 -4.78 6.86 -6.29
CA LEU A 6 -5.88 6.73 -5.34
C LEU A 6 -5.51 5.71 -4.25
N SER A 7 -5.84 6.03 -3.00
CA SER A 7 -5.70 5.10 -1.87
C SER A 7 -6.74 5.39 -0.79
N ASP A 8 -7.00 4.39 0.07
CA ASP A 8 -7.82 4.53 1.28
C ASP A 8 -9.21 5.10 0.95
N LEU A 9 -9.78 4.67 -0.18
CA LEU A 9 -11.08 5.15 -0.65
C LEU A 9 -12.20 4.66 0.24
N HIS A 10 -12.02 3.49 0.89
CA HIS A 10 -12.93 2.95 1.88
C HIS A 10 -14.39 2.90 1.38
N ILE A 11 -14.56 2.39 0.16
CA ILE A 11 -15.84 2.40 -0.56
C ILE A 11 -16.90 1.55 0.16
N GLU A 12 -16.49 0.62 1.02
CA GLU A 12 -17.40 -0.11 1.90
C GLU A 12 -18.17 0.78 2.89
N PHE A 13 -17.69 1.99 3.16
CA PHE A 13 -18.33 2.95 4.07
C PHE A 13 -19.01 4.09 3.32
N GLU A 14 -18.39 4.64 2.28
CA GLU A 14 -18.97 5.71 1.48
C GLU A 14 -18.57 5.60 0.01
N GLN A 15 -19.55 5.65 -0.89
CA GLN A 15 -19.32 5.56 -2.33
C GLN A 15 -18.31 6.61 -2.81
N PHE A 16 -17.56 6.24 -3.84
CA PHE A 16 -16.64 7.12 -4.54
C PHE A 16 -16.74 6.90 -6.04
N THR A 17 -16.91 8.00 -6.78
CA THR A 17 -16.87 8.03 -8.23
C THR A 17 -15.58 8.75 -8.61
N PRO A 18 -14.62 8.07 -9.27
CA PRO A 18 -13.37 8.69 -9.66
C PRO A 18 -13.60 9.75 -10.72
N LEU A 19 -12.78 10.80 -10.69
CA LEU A 19 -12.78 11.83 -11.72
C LEU A 19 -12.08 11.34 -12.97
N VAL A 20 -12.49 11.87 -14.13
CA VAL A 20 -11.78 11.60 -15.39
C VAL A 20 -10.49 12.42 -15.39
N THR A 21 -9.37 11.74 -15.63
CA THR A 21 -8.03 12.33 -15.70
C THR A 21 -7.41 12.05 -17.07
N ASN A 22 -6.23 12.60 -17.34
CA ASN A 22 -5.43 12.33 -18.54
C ASN A 22 -4.33 11.30 -18.26
N ALA A 23 -4.53 10.42 -17.28
CA ALA A 23 -3.52 9.49 -16.82
C ALA A 23 -3.31 8.34 -17.81
N ASP A 24 -2.07 7.90 -17.92
CA ASP A 24 -1.69 6.72 -18.69
C ASP A 24 -1.88 5.43 -17.87
N VAL A 25 -1.73 5.52 -16.54
CA VAL A 25 -1.82 4.40 -15.59
C VAL A 25 -2.55 4.83 -14.33
N ILE A 26 -3.43 3.97 -13.83
CA ILE A 26 -4.09 4.14 -12.53
C ILE A 26 -3.31 3.37 -11.45
N ILE A 27 -2.99 4.03 -10.35
CA ILE A 27 -2.37 3.43 -9.17
C ILE A 27 -3.39 3.38 -8.04
N LEU A 28 -3.69 2.16 -7.58
CA LEU A 28 -4.51 1.90 -6.40
C LEU A 28 -3.60 1.41 -5.26
N ALA A 29 -3.32 2.26 -4.27
CA ALA A 29 -2.36 1.99 -3.19
C ALA A 29 -3.05 1.49 -1.89
N GLY A 30 -3.95 0.53 -2.04
CA GLY A 30 -4.63 -0.18 -0.96
C GLY A 30 -5.86 0.51 -0.37
N ASP A 31 -6.63 -0.27 0.38
CA ASP A 31 -7.86 0.13 1.07
C ASP A 31 -8.88 0.82 0.15
N ILE A 32 -9.01 0.30 -1.06
CA ILE A 32 -10.03 0.73 -2.03
C ILE A 32 -11.38 0.20 -1.59
N HIS A 33 -11.44 -1.11 -1.32
CA HIS A 33 -12.65 -1.78 -0.85
C HIS A 33 -12.33 -3.18 -0.31
N VAL A 34 -13.02 -3.61 0.75
CA VAL A 34 -12.91 -4.99 1.27
C VAL A 34 -13.07 -6.11 0.23
N GLY A 35 -12.23 -7.15 0.36
CA GLY A 35 -12.25 -8.35 -0.48
C GLY A 35 -12.03 -8.07 -1.97
N LYS A 36 -12.83 -8.73 -2.83
CA LYS A 36 -12.74 -8.57 -4.29
C LYS A 36 -13.41 -7.32 -4.85
N LYS A 37 -14.13 -6.56 -4.03
CA LYS A 37 -14.98 -5.48 -4.51
C LYS A 37 -14.17 -4.31 -5.08
N GLY A 38 -12.92 -4.13 -4.65
CA GLY A 38 -12.02 -3.12 -5.23
C GLY A 38 -11.65 -3.46 -6.68
N VAL A 39 -11.50 -4.75 -7.00
CA VAL A 39 -11.30 -5.22 -8.38
C VAL A 39 -12.56 -4.96 -9.21
N ASP A 40 -13.74 -5.31 -8.70
CA ASP A 40 -15.01 -5.05 -9.39
C ASP A 40 -15.22 -3.55 -9.65
N TRP A 41 -14.88 -2.69 -8.69
CA TRP A 41 -14.93 -1.24 -8.81
C TRP A 41 -13.94 -0.72 -9.88
N ALA A 42 -12.70 -1.19 -9.87
CA ALA A 42 -11.69 -0.79 -10.85
C ALA A 42 -12.09 -1.20 -12.28
N LYS A 43 -12.66 -2.40 -12.47
CA LYS A 43 -13.17 -2.86 -13.78
C LYS A 43 -14.25 -1.94 -14.33
N HIS A 44 -15.11 -1.42 -13.45
CA HIS A 44 -16.21 -0.56 -13.86
C HIS A 44 -15.74 0.82 -14.30
N TYR A 45 -14.82 1.43 -13.54
CA TYR A 45 -14.43 2.82 -13.75
C TYR A 45 -13.21 3.00 -14.66
N PHE A 46 -12.35 1.99 -14.78
CA PHE A 46 -11.14 2.04 -15.58
C PHE A 46 -11.06 0.83 -16.52
N PRO A 47 -12.00 0.65 -17.47
CA PRO A 47 -12.00 -0.51 -18.36
C PRO A 47 -10.86 -0.50 -19.39
N ASP A 48 -10.32 0.67 -19.71
CA ASP A 48 -9.40 0.86 -20.84
C ASP A 48 -7.97 1.28 -20.44
N LEU A 49 -7.73 1.60 -19.16
CA LEU A 49 -6.42 2.06 -18.67
C LEU A 49 -5.76 1.00 -17.78
N PRO A 50 -4.46 0.69 -17.91
CA PRO A 50 -3.79 -0.23 -17.00
C PRO A 50 -3.94 0.25 -15.54
N VAL A 51 -4.37 -0.65 -14.68
CA VAL A 51 -4.53 -0.41 -13.24
C VAL A 51 -3.49 -1.23 -12.48
N ILE A 52 -2.62 -0.59 -11.74
CA ILE A 52 -1.70 -1.25 -10.80
C ILE A 52 -2.32 -1.18 -9.42
N TYR A 53 -2.59 -2.34 -8.83
CA TYR A 53 -3.33 -2.43 -7.58
C TYR A 53 -2.50 -3.17 -6.51
N VAL A 54 -2.05 -2.42 -5.52
CA VAL A 54 -1.50 -2.96 -4.26
C VAL A 54 -2.62 -3.03 -3.24
N LEU A 55 -2.69 -4.14 -2.52
CA LEU A 55 -3.72 -4.37 -1.50
C LEU A 55 -3.35 -3.65 -0.21
N GLY A 56 -4.37 -3.14 0.48
CA GLY A 56 -4.26 -2.69 1.86
C GLY A 56 -4.77 -3.74 2.83
N ASN A 57 -4.87 -3.39 4.11
CA ASN A 57 -5.34 -4.31 5.13
C ASN A 57 -6.85 -4.61 4.99
N HIS A 58 -7.65 -3.69 4.45
CA HIS A 58 -9.10 -3.86 4.28
C HIS A 58 -9.46 -4.89 3.22
N GLU A 59 -8.68 -5.03 2.15
CA GLU A 59 -8.88 -6.08 1.15
C GLU A 59 -8.84 -7.48 1.80
N TYR A 60 -8.10 -7.64 2.90
CA TYR A 60 -8.00 -8.90 3.64
C TYR A 60 -9.09 -9.11 4.71
N TYR A 61 -10.01 -8.17 4.93
CA TYR A 61 -11.03 -8.30 5.97
C TYR A 61 -12.00 -9.46 5.69
N GLY A 62 -12.03 -10.44 6.60
CA GLY A 62 -12.80 -11.67 6.44
C GLY A 62 -12.15 -12.67 5.48
N LYS A 63 -10.87 -12.49 5.14
CA LYS A 63 -10.10 -13.29 4.20
C LYS A 63 -8.83 -13.85 4.85
N ALA A 64 -8.16 -14.75 4.14
CA ALA A 64 -6.96 -15.41 4.61
C ALA A 64 -5.74 -15.04 3.76
N PHE A 65 -4.69 -14.52 4.39
CA PHE A 65 -3.39 -14.28 3.76
C PHE A 65 -2.55 -15.58 3.75
N PRO A 66 -1.77 -15.90 2.70
CA PRO A 66 -1.68 -15.19 1.42
C PRO A 66 -2.76 -15.64 0.41
N LYS A 67 -3.52 -16.70 0.68
CA LYS A 67 -4.48 -17.31 -0.25
C LYS A 67 -5.37 -16.29 -0.99
N HIS A 68 -5.81 -15.24 -0.31
CA HIS A 68 -6.68 -14.24 -0.93
C HIS A 68 -6.01 -13.45 -2.05
N ILE A 69 -4.68 -13.30 -2.04
CA ILE A 69 -3.93 -12.67 -3.13
C ILE A 69 -4.17 -13.45 -4.43
N ASP A 70 -4.05 -14.77 -4.37
CA ASP A 70 -4.27 -15.64 -5.54
C ASP A 70 -5.74 -15.61 -6.00
N ASP A 71 -6.69 -15.52 -5.06
CA ASP A 71 -8.11 -15.33 -5.39
C ASP A 71 -8.33 -14.02 -6.15
N LEU A 72 -7.67 -12.94 -5.74
CA LEU A 72 -7.78 -11.62 -6.35
C LEU A 72 -7.07 -11.56 -7.70
N LYS A 73 -5.83 -12.10 -7.82
CA LYS A 73 -5.12 -12.21 -9.10
C LYS A 73 -5.97 -12.96 -10.12
N ARG A 74 -6.55 -14.11 -9.75
CA ARG A 74 -7.49 -14.86 -10.60
C ARG A 74 -8.73 -14.06 -10.98
N SER A 75 -9.24 -13.22 -10.08
CA SER A 75 -10.39 -12.36 -10.40
C SER A 75 -10.05 -11.24 -11.38
N ALA A 76 -8.78 -10.85 -11.46
CA ALA A 76 -8.26 -9.82 -12.37
C ALA A 76 -7.75 -10.39 -13.71
N GLU A 77 -7.60 -11.72 -13.82
CA GLU A 77 -7.21 -12.38 -15.08
C GLU A 77 -8.11 -11.97 -16.25
N GLY A 78 -7.48 -11.70 -17.40
CA GLY A 78 -8.18 -11.25 -18.61
C GLY A 78 -8.64 -9.79 -18.56
N THR A 79 -8.25 -9.02 -17.56
CA THR A 79 -8.49 -7.57 -17.47
C THR A 79 -7.18 -6.78 -17.52
N ASN A 80 -7.31 -5.46 -17.52
CA ASN A 80 -6.23 -4.47 -17.42
C ASN A 80 -5.78 -4.19 -15.98
N ILE A 81 -6.21 -4.99 -15.00
CA ILE A 81 -5.87 -4.82 -13.59
C ILE A 81 -4.74 -5.77 -13.21
N HIS A 82 -3.67 -5.21 -12.66
CA HIS A 82 -2.47 -5.90 -12.24
C HIS A 82 -2.34 -5.82 -10.72
N ILE A 83 -2.65 -6.91 -10.03
CA ILE A 83 -2.52 -6.99 -8.57
C ILE A 83 -1.10 -7.35 -8.21
N LEU A 84 -0.44 -6.49 -7.44
CA LEU A 84 0.96 -6.68 -7.03
C LEU A 84 1.06 -6.96 -5.53
N GLU A 85 1.75 -8.05 -5.19
CA GLU A 85 2.15 -8.38 -3.82
C GLU A 85 3.48 -9.15 -3.88
N ASN A 86 4.56 -8.46 -3.54
CA ASN A 86 5.94 -8.88 -3.83
C ASN A 86 6.09 -9.26 -5.30
N ASP A 87 5.56 -8.41 -6.18
CA ASP A 87 5.51 -8.63 -7.62
C ASP A 87 5.81 -7.33 -8.37
N SER A 88 6.16 -7.45 -9.65
CA SER A 88 6.55 -6.32 -10.48
C SER A 88 5.84 -6.30 -11.83
N LEU A 89 5.74 -5.10 -12.40
CA LEU A 89 5.21 -4.87 -13.73
C LEU A 89 6.05 -3.80 -14.42
N ILE A 90 6.33 -3.97 -15.71
CA ILE A 90 6.99 -2.94 -16.51
C ILE A 90 5.97 -2.38 -17.51
N ILE A 91 5.84 -1.05 -17.53
CA ILE A 91 5.04 -0.31 -18.52
C ILE A 91 5.92 0.82 -19.04
N ASN A 92 6.14 0.89 -20.37
CA ASN A 92 6.93 1.92 -21.03
C ASN A 92 8.28 2.20 -20.33
N ASP A 93 9.08 1.15 -20.12
CA ASP A 93 10.41 1.16 -19.49
C ASP A 93 10.46 1.60 -18.01
N ILE A 94 9.30 1.86 -17.39
CA ILE A 94 9.17 2.11 -15.96
C ILE A 94 8.85 0.80 -15.26
N LYS A 95 9.63 0.46 -14.24
CA LYS A 95 9.40 -0.71 -13.40
C LYS A 95 8.60 -0.33 -12.16
N PHE A 96 7.44 -0.93 -12.01
CA PHE A 96 6.59 -0.81 -10.84
C PHE A 96 6.81 -2.03 -9.94
N LEU A 97 7.12 -1.78 -8.67
CA LEU A 97 7.26 -2.79 -7.62
C LEU A 97 6.11 -2.60 -6.63
N GLY A 98 5.34 -3.64 -6.36
CA GLY A 98 4.18 -3.54 -5.46
C GLY A 98 4.16 -4.58 -4.36
N CYS A 99 3.92 -4.14 -3.12
CA CYS A 99 3.63 -5.00 -1.98
C CYS A 99 2.85 -4.24 -0.89
N THR A 100 2.02 -4.93 -0.10
CA THR A 100 1.32 -4.31 1.05
C THR A 100 2.31 -3.70 2.05
N LEU A 101 3.55 -4.22 2.05
CA LEU A 101 4.69 -3.95 2.93
C LEU A 101 4.49 -4.39 4.37
N TRP A 102 3.31 -4.22 4.97
CA TRP A 102 3.08 -4.39 6.42
C TRP A 102 4.19 -3.70 7.25
N THR A 103 4.24 -3.95 8.56
CA THR A 103 5.27 -3.39 9.45
C THR A 103 5.91 -4.49 10.29
N ASP A 104 7.11 -4.20 10.79
CA ASP A 104 7.83 -5.05 11.74
C ASP A 104 7.68 -4.60 13.20
N PHE A 105 6.93 -3.52 13.45
CA PHE A 105 6.70 -2.88 14.74
C PHE A 105 7.94 -2.25 15.38
N SER A 106 9.07 -2.13 14.66
CA SER A 106 10.34 -1.68 15.23
C SER A 106 10.49 -0.16 15.30
N LEU A 107 9.50 0.61 14.84
CA LEU A 107 9.58 2.07 14.69
C LEU A 107 10.02 2.81 15.97
N PHE A 108 9.64 2.30 17.15
CA PHE A 108 9.89 2.92 18.45
C PHE A 108 10.72 2.03 19.41
N GLY A 109 11.46 1.06 18.89
CA GLY A 109 12.29 0.17 19.71
C GLY A 109 11.75 -1.26 19.74
N ASP A 110 11.35 -1.77 20.91
CA ASP A 110 10.98 -3.20 21.06
C ASP A 110 9.68 -3.53 20.30
N PRO A 111 9.75 -4.31 19.20
CA PRO A 111 8.58 -4.63 18.39
C PRO A 111 7.53 -5.47 19.13
N LYS A 112 7.89 -6.13 20.24
CA LYS A 112 6.92 -6.91 21.04
C LYS A 112 5.89 -6.02 21.71
N ILE A 113 6.29 -4.82 22.15
CA ILE A 113 5.40 -3.89 22.86
C ILE A 113 4.38 -3.33 21.86
N ALA A 114 4.86 -2.72 20.79
CA ALA A 114 4.01 -2.19 19.73
C ALA A 114 3.14 -3.27 19.09
N GLY A 115 3.72 -4.44 18.79
CA GLY A 115 2.98 -5.57 18.21
C GLY A 115 1.90 -6.12 19.16
N TYR A 116 2.10 -6.07 20.47
CA TYR A 116 1.08 -6.47 21.45
C TYR A 116 -0.09 -5.48 21.49
N GLU A 117 0.21 -4.18 21.54
CA GLU A 117 -0.82 -3.12 21.52
C GLU A 117 -1.61 -3.14 20.20
N ALA A 118 -0.92 -3.24 19.07
CA ALA A 118 -1.55 -3.37 17.76
C ALA A 118 -2.51 -4.56 17.70
N THR A 119 -2.08 -5.74 18.21
CA THR A 119 -2.93 -6.95 18.27
C THR A 119 -4.21 -6.74 19.09
N ARG A 120 -4.15 -5.93 20.14
CA ARG A 120 -5.31 -5.63 20.99
C ARG A 120 -6.27 -4.65 20.33
N ILE A 121 -5.74 -3.61 19.69
CA ILE A 121 -6.50 -2.45 19.22
C ILE A 121 -7.00 -2.65 17.79
N MET A 122 -6.13 -3.06 16.86
CA MET A 122 -6.44 -3.02 15.44
C MET A 122 -7.41 -4.12 15.00
N THR A 123 -8.29 -3.74 14.08
CA THR A 123 -9.31 -4.63 13.50
C THR A 123 -8.68 -5.74 12.66
N ASP A 124 -7.49 -5.50 12.09
CA ASP A 124 -6.71 -6.42 11.26
C ASP A 124 -6.55 -7.78 11.94
N TYR A 125 -6.09 -7.79 13.19
CA TYR A 125 -5.86 -9.00 13.99
C TYR A 125 -7.15 -9.68 14.46
N ARG A 126 -8.31 -9.06 14.22
CA ARG A 126 -9.64 -9.62 14.50
C ARG A 126 -10.26 -10.20 13.23
N LYS A 127 -10.12 -9.52 12.09
CA LYS A 127 -10.81 -9.84 10.83
C LYS A 127 -9.97 -10.62 9.82
N ILE A 128 -8.65 -10.55 9.89
CA ILE A 128 -7.77 -11.24 8.96
C ILE A 128 -7.41 -12.62 9.52
N ARG A 129 -7.31 -13.60 8.63
CA ARG A 129 -6.81 -14.94 8.93
C ARG A 129 -5.52 -15.21 8.17
N VAL A 130 -4.79 -16.24 8.59
CA VAL A 130 -3.66 -16.77 7.81
C VAL A 130 -3.97 -18.17 7.31
N SER A 131 -3.51 -18.49 6.10
CA SER A 131 -3.61 -19.79 5.45
C SER A 131 -2.29 -20.54 5.60
N PRO A 132 -2.28 -21.88 5.71
CA PRO A 132 -3.43 -22.80 5.65
C PRO A 132 -4.22 -22.93 6.95
N ASP A 133 -3.65 -22.56 8.10
CA ASP A 133 -4.18 -22.86 9.44
C ASP A 133 -5.53 -22.20 9.77
N TYR A 134 -5.91 -21.17 9.01
CA TYR A 134 -7.12 -20.37 9.20
C TYR A 134 -7.25 -19.73 10.60
N ARG A 135 -6.13 -19.59 11.32
CA ARG A 135 -6.06 -18.87 12.59
C ARG A 135 -6.06 -17.37 12.37
N LYS A 136 -6.34 -16.60 13.44
CA LYS A 136 -6.19 -15.14 13.42
C LYS A 136 -4.76 -14.74 13.07
N LEU A 137 -4.65 -13.67 12.28
CA LEU A 137 -3.40 -12.95 12.06
C LEU A 137 -2.86 -12.46 13.41
N ARG A 138 -1.54 -12.46 13.57
CA ARG A 138 -0.82 -11.91 14.73
C ARG A 138 0.24 -10.93 14.23
N SER A 139 0.68 -10.02 15.09
CA SER A 139 1.75 -9.07 14.77
C SER A 139 3.05 -9.75 14.29
N ILE A 140 3.39 -10.92 14.84
CA ILE A 140 4.55 -11.69 14.35
C ILE A 140 4.40 -12.12 12.89
N ASP A 141 3.18 -12.39 12.42
CA ASP A 141 2.95 -12.78 11.03
C ASP A 141 3.19 -11.59 10.10
N THR A 142 2.67 -10.40 10.45
CA THR A 142 2.87 -9.17 9.66
C THR A 142 4.35 -8.75 9.66
N ALA A 143 5.06 -8.91 10.77
CA ALA A 143 6.50 -8.69 10.83
C ALA A 143 7.30 -9.65 9.93
N ILE A 144 6.91 -10.93 9.88
CA ILE A 144 7.53 -11.91 8.97
C ILE A 144 7.24 -11.55 7.51
N ILE A 145 6.02 -11.12 7.19
CA ILE A 145 5.63 -10.70 5.84
C ILE A 145 6.44 -9.45 5.44
N HIS A 146 6.53 -8.46 6.32
CA HIS A 146 7.32 -7.25 6.10
C HIS A 146 8.77 -7.55 5.74
N ASN A 147 9.44 -8.40 6.51
CA ASN A 147 10.82 -8.79 6.24
C ASN A 147 10.98 -9.53 4.90
N LYS A 148 9.98 -10.31 4.48
CA LYS A 148 9.97 -10.95 3.15
C LYS A 148 9.83 -9.92 2.05
N SER A 149 8.90 -8.96 2.21
CA SER A 149 8.70 -7.87 1.26
C SER A 149 9.94 -6.98 1.12
N LEU A 150 10.59 -6.63 2.23
CA LEU A 150 11.80 -5.81 2.21
C LEU A 150 12.98 -6.54 1.54
N ARG A 151 13.14 -7.85 1.81
CA ARG A 151 14.15 -8.66 1.12
C ARG A 151 13.89 -8.67 -0.39
N TRP A 152 12.65 -8.96 -0.79
CA TRP A 152 12.26 -8.98 -2.20
C TRP A 152 12.49 -7.62 -2.88
N LEU A 153 12.09 -6.50 -2.25
CA LEU A 153 12.37 -5.16 -2.76
C LEU A 153 13.88 -4.93 -2.95
N GLY A 154 14.70 -5.31 -1.97
CA GLY A 154 16.15 -5.20 -2.07
C GLY A 154 16.73 -6.00 -3.25
N GLU A 155 16.24 -7.23 -3.47
CA GLU A 155 16.65 -8.07 -4.60
C GLU A 155 16.25 -7.45 -5.95
N GLU A 156 15.02 -6.91 -6.05
CA GLU A 156 14.54 -6.24 -7.26
C GLU A 156 15.34 -4.97 -7.59
N LEU A 157 15.71 -4.18 -6.59
CA LEU A 157 16.50 -2.96 -6.77
C LEU A 157 17.93 -3.26 -7.23
N LEU A 158 18.54 -4.34 -6.72
CA LEU A 158 19.88 -4.77 -7.16
C LEU A 158 19.90 -5.23 -8.62
N ASN A 159 18.82 -5.86 -9.07
CA ASN A 159 18.73 -6.45 -10.42
C ASN A 159 18.37 -5.43 -11.52
N ASN A 160 18.11 -4.16 -11.21
CA ASN A 160 17.58 -3.17 -12.17
C ASN A 160 18.34 -1.84 -12.15
N GLN A 161 19.49 -1.78 -12.82
CA GLN A 161 20.29 -0.55 -12.86
C GLN A 161 19.84 0.49 -13.91
N ASN A 162 19.00 0.11 -14.89
CA ASN A 162 18.69 0.96 -16.05
C ASN A 162 17.24 1.45 -16.14
N ASN A 163 16.30 0.89 -15.37
CA ASN A 163 14.89 1.30 -15.41
C ASN A 163 14.62 2.38 -14.35
N LYS A 164 13.73 3.33 -14.65
CA LYS A 164 13.12 4.16 -13.60
C LYS A 164 12.23 3.27 -12.73
N ILE A 165 12.34 3.39 -11.41
CA ILE A 165 11.64 2.52 -10.46
C ILE A 165 10.60 3.32 -9.69
N VAL A 166 9.37 2.80 -9.70
CA VAL A 166 8.26 3.25 -8.85
C VAL A 166 7.94 2.13 -7.87
N VAL A 167 7.97 2.43 -6.57
CA VAL A 167 7.53 1.51 -5.52
C VAL A 167 6.14 1.92 -5.05
N ILE A 168 5.24 0.96 -4.94
CA ILE A 168 3.88 1.16 -4.44
C ILE A 168 3.70 0.26 -3.23
N THR A 169 3.40 0.86 -2.09
CA THR A 169 3.05 0.12 -0.88
C THR A 169 1.73 0.58 -0.33
N HIS A 170 1.15 -0.17 0.61
CA HIS A 170 0.05 0.38 1.39
C HIS A 170 0.58 1.05 2.66
N HIS A 171 1.38 0.33 3.45
CA HIS A 171 2.00 0.87 4.67
C HIS A 171 3.14 1.83 4.33
N ALA A 172 3.33 2.83 5.20
CA ALA A 172 4.29 3.90 4.95
C ALA A 172 5.75 3.43 5.19
N PRO A 173 6.70 3.84 4.32
CA PRO A 173 8.11 3.45 4.47
C PRO A 173 8.84 4.21 5.57
N SER A 174 8.30 5.33 6.04
CA SER A 174 9.00 6.28 6.91
C SER A 174 8.10 6.89 7.96
N LYS A 175 8.67 7.17 9.15
CA LYS A 175 8.05 7.98 10.21
C LYS A 175 7.64 9.37 9.71
N ARG A 176 8.27 9.89 8.65
CA ARG A 176 8.01 11.22 8.10
C ARG A 176 6.59 11.36 7.54
N SER A 177 5.98 10.25 7.12
CA SER A 177 4.58 10.19 6.68
C SER A 177 3.56 10.18 7.82
N LEU A 178 3.99 10.09 9.08
CA LEU A 178 3.07 10.20 10.22
C LEU A 178 2.71 11.66 10.48
N ALA A 179 1.44 11.88 10.82
CA ALA A 179 0.98 13.15 11.39
C ALA A 179 1.78 13.48 12.66
N VAL A 180 1.93 14.77 12.95
CA VAL A 180 2.78 15.22 14.06
C VAL A 180 2.34 14.63 15.41
N CYS A 181 1.03 14.50 15.64
CA CYS A 181 0.48 13.93 16.87
C CYS A 181 0.74 12.42 17.03
N ASP A 182 0.95 11.70 15.92
CA ASP A 182 1.07 10.24 15.93
C ASP A 182 2.54 9.80 16.03
N ARG A 183 3.48 10.74 15.90
CA ARG A 183 4.91 10.42 15.91
C ARG A 183 5.42 9.88 17.24
N ASP A 184 4.66 10.03 18.32
CA ASP A 184 5.01 9.51 19.64
C ASP A 184 4.00 8.45 20.14
N ASP A 185 3.01 8.07 19.32
CA ASP A 185 2.10 6.97 19.63
C ASP A 185 2.73 5.63 19.25
N ILE A 186 2.86 4.74 20.22
CA ILE A 186 3.41 3.39 20.03
C ILE A 186 2.65 2.59 18.95
N LEU A 187 1.36 2.85 18.78
CA LEU A 187 0.53 2.20 17.77
C LEU A 187 0.96 2.56 16.35
N SER A 188 1.59 3.70 16.13
CA SER A 188 2.05 4.12 14.80
C SER A 188 3.17 3.25 14.23
N ALA A 189 3.81 2.42 15.06
CA ALA A 189 4.69 1.35 14.60
C ALA A 189 3.96 0.26 13.81
N ALA A 190 2.62 0.21 13.89
CA ALA A 190 1.80 -0.64 13.04
C ALA A 190 1.53 -0.01 11.66
N TYR A 191 1.70 1.30 11.52
CA TYR A 191 1.33 2.06 10.32
C TYR A 191 2.51 2.41 9.42
N ALA A 192 3.66 2.71 10.03
CA ALA A 192 4.89 3.11 9.34
C ALA A 192 6.09 2.31 9.80
N SER A 193 7.03 2.08 8.88
CA SER A 193 8.36 1.53 9.17
C SER A 193 9.43 2.63 9.20
N ASN A 194 10.65 2.27 9.63
CA ASN A 194 11.83 3.14 9.56
C ASN A 194 12.77 2.67 8.43
N LEU A 195 12.36 2.87 7.17
CA LEU A 195 13.13 2.47 5.99
C LEU A 195 13.92 3.62 5.37
N ASP A 196 14.07 4.75 6.07
CA ASP A 196 14.74 5.97 5.57
C ASP A 196 16.07 5.64 4.88
N LYS A 197 16.95 4.92 5.58
CA LYS A 197 18.26 4.51 5.02
C LYS A 197 18.12 3.61 3.79
N PHE A 198 17.21 2.64 3.80
CA PHE A 198 16.99 1.74 2.67
C PHE A 198 16.55 2.52 1.43
N VAL A 199 15.65 3.50 1.60
CA VAL A 199 15.16 4.34 0.51
C VAL A 199 16.25 5.29 0.02
N GLU A 200 17.00 5.93 0.93
CA GLU A 200 18.09 6.86 0.58
C GLU A 200 19.25 6.19 -0.17
N GLU A 201 19.54 4.92 0.12
CA GLU A 201 20.58 4.12 -0.54
C GLU A 201 20.08 3.42 -1.83
N SER A 202 18.81 3.61 -2.19
CA SER A 202 18.20 2.98 -3.36
C SER A 202 18.17 3.88 -4.60
N SER A 203 17.91 3.29 -5.77
CA SER A 203 17.65 3.98 -7.03
C SER A 203 16.17 4.30 -7.28
N ILE A 204 15.32 4.24 -6.23
CA ILE A 204 13.89 4.50 -6.36
C ILE A 204 13.69 5.96 -6.75
N SER A 205 12.85 6.20 -7.74
CA SER A 205 12.52 7.57 -8.19
C SER A 205 11.26 8.08 -7.50
N LEU A 206 10.27 7.21 -7.32
CA LEU A 206 8.98 7.53 -6.69
C LEU A 206 8.52 6.38 -5.79
N TRP A 207 8.07 6.72 -4.59
CA TRP A 207 7.41 5.81 -3.65
C TRP A 207 5.99 6.31 -3.37
N ILE A 208 4.99 5.49 -3.65
CA ILE A 208 3.58 5.80 -3.41
C ILE A 208 3.08 4.93 -2.26
N HIS A 209 2.38 5.51 -1.28
CA HIS A 209 1.73 4.74 -0.22
C HIS A 209 0.38 5.31 0.23
N GLY A 210 -0.32 4.57 1.09
CA GLY A 210 -1.61 4.94 1.69
C GLY A 210 -1.58 4.84 3.23
N HIS A 211 -2.65 4.28 3.80
CA HIS A 211 -2.83 3.81 5.18
C HIS A 211 -2.88 4.87 6.29
N ILE A 212 -2.06 5.93 6.20
CA ILE A 212 -1.90 6.92 7.28
C ILE A 212 -3.04 7.95 7.33
N HIS A 213 -3.91 7.99 6.33
CA HIS A 213 -5.01 8.96 6.20
C HIS A 213 -4.58 10.44 6.24
N CYS A 214 -3.30 10.70 6.02
CA CYS A 214 -2.73 12.03 5.91
C CYS A 214 -2.02 12.19 4.57
N GLN A 215 -2.28 13.31 3.89
CA GLN A 215 -1.58 13.63 2.65
C GLN A 215 -0.11 13.99 2.93
N HIS A 216 0.80 13.41 2.15
CA HIS A 216 2.22 13.72 2.20
C HIS A 216 2.85 13.76 0.80
N ASP A 217 3.77 14.70 0.60
CA ASP A 217 4.63 14.78 -0.59
C ASP A 217 5.99 15.34 -0.15
N TYR A 218 7.03 14.51 -0.14
CA TYR A 218 8.34 14.91 0.36
C TYR A 218 9.47 14.11 -0.30
N LEU A 219 10.70 14.61 -0.14
CA LEU A 219 11.91 13.91 -0.57
C LEU A 219 12.57 13.15 0.59
N LEU A 220 12.94 11.90 0.31
CA LEU A 220 13.76 11.03 1.16
C LEU A 220 14.98 10.60 0.32
N GLY A 221 16.11 11.27 0.55
CA GLY A 221 17.21 11.29 -0.42
C GLY A 221 16.75 11.87 -1.76
N SER A 222 16.97 11.13 -2.85
CA SER A 222 16.45 11.46 -4.19
C SER A 222 15.06 10.90 -4.48
N THR A 223 14.51 10.05 -3.60
CA THR A 223 13.19 9.44 -3.80
C THR A 223 12.10 10.43 -3.40
N ARG A 224 11.14 10.68 -4.30
CA ARG A 224 9.90 11.37 -3.92
C ARG A 224 8.94 10.38 -3.29
N VAL A 225 8.43 10.69 -2.10
CA VAL A 225 7.44 9.88 -1.38
C VAL A 225 6.11 10.61 -1.39
N ILE A 226 5.06 9.96 -1.87
CA ILE A 226 3.71 10.52 -2.03
C ILE A 226 2.69 9.63 -1.30
N CYS A 227 1.78 10.29 -0.57
CA CYS A 227 0.61 9.69 0.03
C CYS A 227 -0.59 10.60 -0.22
N ASN A 228 -1.66 10.06 -0.83
CA ASN A 228 -2.88 10.81 -1.14
C ASN A 228 -4.14 10.01 -0.75
N PRO A 229 -4.33 9.71 0.55
CA PRO A 229 -5.42 8.88 1.02
C PRO A 229 -6.71 9.68 1.14
N ARG A 230 -7.87 9.07 0.88
CA ARG A 230 -9.18 9.69 1.16
C ARG A 230 -9.54 9.58 2.65
N GLY A 231 -9.29 8.42 3.26
CA GLY A 231 -9.59 8.13 4.65
C GLY A 231 -11.09 7.87 4.92
N TYR A 232 -11.41 7.53 6.16
CA TYR A 232 -12.78 7.22 6.59
C TYR A 232 -13.73 8.43 6.52
N PRO A 233 -15.06 8.22 6.51
CA PRO A 233 -16.01 9.32 6.56
C PRO A 233 -15.94 10.19 7.81
N ASP A 234 -15.67 9.59 8.97
CA ASP A 234 -15.49 10.27 10.26
C ASP A 234 -14.06 10.76 10.51
N GLU A 235 -13.11 10.32 9.68
CA GLU A 235 -11.69 10.71 9.70
C GLU A 235 -11.24 11.19 8.31
N ARG A 236 -12.05 12.06 7.69
CA ARG A 236 -11.81 12.45 6.30
C ARG A 236 -10.50 13.24 6.17
N ASN A 237 -9.64 12.81 5.27
CA ASN A 237 -8.50 13.62 4.86
C ASN A 237 -8.98 14.83 4.03
N LYS A 238 -8.92 16.03 4.61
CA LYS A 238 -9.33 17.28 3.94
C LYS A 238 -8.42 17.66 2.77
N ASN A 239 -7.21 17.11 2.72
CA ASN A 239 -6.22 17.39 1.68
C ASN A 239 -6.21 16.30 0.59
N PHE A 240 -7.15 15.36 0.60
CA PHE A 240 -7.28 14.38 -0.46
C PHE A 240 -7.53 15.08 -1.81
N ILE A 241 -6.71 14.78 -2.82
CA ILE A 241 -6.84 15.30 -4.17
C ILE A 241 -7.43 14.19 -5.05
N PRO A 242 -8.74 14.24 -5.41
CA PRO A 242 -9.44 13.15 -6.08
C PRO A 242 -8.99 12.90 -7.53
N ASP A 243 -8.29 13.85 -8.14
CA ASP A 243 -7.75 13.83 -9.50
C ASP A 243 -6.22 13.96 -9.51
N LEU A 244 -5.54 13.53 -8.43
CA LEU A 244 -4.08 13.64 -8.34
C LEU A 244 -3.42 12.92 -9.51
N GLU A 245 -2.73 13.68 -10.34
CA GLU A 245 -1.87 13.21 -11.42
C GLU A 245 -0.41 13.57 -11.11
N ILE A 246 0.48 12.59 -11.26
CA ILE A 246 1.91 12.80 -11.18
C ILE A 246 2.53 12.51 -12.55
N GLU A 247 3.27 13.47 -13.07
CA GLU A 247 4.12 13.28 -14.25
C GLU A 247 5.45 12.65 -13.84
N PHE A 248 5.80 11.55 -14.51
CA PHE A 248 6.94 10.69 -14.19
C PHE A 248 7.75 10.30 -15.45
#